data_AF-A0A9X3CAL5-F1
#
_entry.id   AF-A0A9X3CAL5-F1
#
_cell.length_a   1.000
_cell.length_b   1.000
_cell.length_c   1.000
_cell.angle_alpha   90.00
_cell.angle_beta   90.00
_cell.angle_gamma   90.00
#
_symmetry.space_group_name_H-M   'P 1'
#
loop_
_entity.id
_entity.type
_entity.pdbx_description
1 polymer ?
#
loop_
_entity_poly.entity_id
_entity_poly.type
_entity_poly.pdbx_seq_one_letter_code
_entity_poly.pdbx_strand_id
1 'polypeptide(L)'
;KVLTKVTTVSNTLNKNELSTIVNGVTGNVVDLTAAIKTAETVTAITPIVTGRTIATYTNETTNAPVEIQETITSIAPVAQITGIETRTIARYVNETTNAPVEIKETVTSLSYDGTAHSLDYIDEDGFENKIKMVDLIGDAETLTKLEVNTTTSTLDYTDEKVTTPHALDLTPLIKEPWFSTTTNTGATSNKEDIYTGGWVGIGYETKSDAPNEMLRVKGSITTVNSYFADYVFEDYFKGFSDIKAEYKFKSLSEVDAYIRKNKHLPGITPITKLEKTAEGYAFNLSELSIQLLEKTEELYLHVIEQDKQLDAKNNEIQELKANSKVMNERLEKLEKLILEKNNY
;
A
#
# COMPACT_ATOMS: atom_id res chain seq x y z
N LYS A 1 -72.16 87.08 78.40
CA LYS A 1 -72.50 88.32 79.14
C LYS A 1 -73.87 88.07 79.78
N VAL A 2 -74.10 87.65 81.04
CA VAL A 2 -73.27 86.95 82.05
C VAL A 2 -72.22 86.10 81.35
N LEU A 3 -70.94 86.40 81.52
CA LEU A 3 -69.87 85.62 80.88
C LEU A 3 -69.57 84.42 81.78
N THR A 4 -70.23 83.30 81.50
CA THR A 4 -69.80 81.99 82.00
C THR A 4 -68.43 81.71 81.40
N LYS A 5 -67.41 81.47 82.24
CA LYS A 5 -66.05 81.15 81.79
C LYS A 5 -66.10 79.85 80.99
N VAL A 6 -65.55 79.86 79.78
CA VAL A 6 -65.35 78.63 78.99
C VAL A 6 -64.25 77.80 79.68
N THR A 7 -64.59 76.60 80.11
CA THR A 7 -63.72 75.61 80.76
C THR A 7 -63.40 74.43 79.86
N THR A 8 -64.26 74.08 78.89
CA THR A 8 -64.00 73.00 77.93
C THR A 8 -64.42 73.37 76.52
N VAL A 9 -63.60 72.98 75.53
CA VAL A 9 -63.96 72.96 74.11
C VAL A 9 -63.48 71.63 73.53
N SER A 10 -64.33 70.90 72.81
CA SER A 10 -63.94 69.69 72.08
C SER A 10 -64.56 69.68 70.68
N ASN A 11 -63.80 69.24 69.70
CA ASN A 11 -64.27 69.11 68.33
C ASN A 11 -64.45 67.63 68.00
N THR A 12 -65.56 67.31 67.35
CA THR A 12 -65.87 65.97 66.86
C THR A 12 -66.14 66.07 65.37
N LEU A 13 -65.37 65.35 64.58
CA LEU A 13 -65.61 65.19 63.15
C LEU A 13 -66.42 63.89 62.94
N ASN A 14 -67.56 63.99 62.29
CA ASN A 14 -68.37 62.84 61.89
C ASN A 14 -68.70 62.95 60.40
N LYS A 15 -68.10 62.06 59.60
CA LYS A 15 -68.12 62.12 58.13
C LYS A 15 -67.68 63.50 57.64
N ASN A 16 -68.63 64.27 57.12
CA ASN A 16 -68.40 65.55 56.48
C ASN A 16 -68.75 66.71 57.41
N GLU A 17 -69.09 66.45 58.67
CA GLU A 17 -69.57 67.46 59.61
C GLU A 17 -68.61 67.60 60.80
N LEU A 18 -68.12 68.82 61.03
CA LEU A 18 -67.30 69.15 62.19
C LEU A 18 -68.16 69.90 63.22
N SER A 19 -68.33 69.31 64.40
CA SER A 19 -69.07 69.92 65.51
C SER A 19 -68.14 70.31 66.65
N THR A 20 -68.31 71.53 67.16
CA THR A 20 -67.56 72.09 68.30
C THR A 20 -68.47 72.18 69.51
N ILE A 21 -68.15 71.48 70.60
CA ILE A 21 -68.88 71.55 71.87
C ILE A 21 -68.09 72.44 72.83
N VAL A 22 -68.73 73.48 73.36
CA VAL A 22 -68.13 74.44 74.31
C VAL A 22 -68.90 74.41 75.62
N ASN A 23 -68.25 74.06 76.74
CA ASN A 23 -68.88 73.88 78.05
C ASN A 23 -70.10 72.95 78.05
N GLY A 24 -70.06 71.90 77.21
CA GLY A 24 -71.17 70.96 77.05
C GLY A 24 -72.31 71.46 76.15
N VAL A 25 -72.24 72.68 75.61
CA VAL A 25 -73.20 73.19 74.62
C VAL A 25 -72.63 72.98 73.22
N THR A 26 -73.37 72.25 72.38
CA THR A 26 -72.99 72.01 70.99
C THR A 26 -73.17 73.28 70.17
N GLY A 27 -72.07 73.78 69.60
CA GLY A 27 -72.07 74.87 68.63
C GLY A 27 -72.57 74.39 67.25
N ASN A 28 -72.73 75.35 66.34
CA ASN A 28 -73.18 75.05 64.98
C ASN A 28 -72.22 74.07 64.28
N VAL A 29 -72.80 73.10 63.58
CA VAL A 29 -72.06 72.14 62.77
C VAL A 29 -71.53 72.82 61.52
N VAL A 30 -70.25 72.62 61.21
CA VAL A 30 -69.62 73.06 59.96
C VAL A 30 -69.69 71.91 58.95
N ASP A 31 -70.37 72.13 57.83
CA ASP A 31 -70.40 71.19 56.70
C ASP A 31 -69.13 71.34 55.84
N LEU A 32 -68.33 70.28 55.81
CA LEU A 32 -67.08 70.15 55.05
C LEU A 32 -67.29 69.45 53.70
N THR A 33 -68.52 69.10 53.31
CA THR A 33 -68.81 68.33 52.08
C THR A 33 -68.22 68.98 50.82
N ALA A 34 -68.24 70.31 50.72
CA ALA A 34 -67.67 71.02 49.57
C ALA A 34 -66.13 70.91 49.50
N ALA A 35 -65.46 70.90 50.65
CA ALA A 35 -64.01 70.75 50.72
C ALA A 35 -63.57 69.30 50.44
N ILE A 36 -64.37 68.31 50.83
CA ILE A 36 -64.08 66.89 50.55
C ILE A 36 -64.25 66.59 49.05
N LYS A 37 -65.34 67.08 48.42
CA LYS A 37 -65.59 66.88 46.98
C LYS A 37 -64.51 67.43 46.05
N THR A 38 -63.70 68.38 46.48
CA THR A 38 -62.64 68.97 45.66
C THR A 38 -61.31 68.22 45.72
N ALA A 39 -61.18 67.22 46.60
CA ALA A 39 -59.94 66.47 46.83
C ALA A 39 -60.02 64.97 46.47
N GLU A 40 -61.21 64.44 46.14
CA GLU A 40 -61.35 63.10 45.57
C GLU A 40 -60.94 63.10 44.08
N THR A 41 -60.42 61.97 43.57
CA THR A 41 -59.83 61.92 42.21
C THR A 41 -60.33 60.77 41.32
N VAL A 42 -61.02 59.75 41.85
CA VAL A 42 -61.70 58.73 41.04
C VAL A 42 -62.89 58.18 41.84
N THR A 43 -64.12 58.40 41.34
CA THR A 43 -65.33 58.04 42.11
C THR A 43 -65.87 56.63 41.84
N ALA A 44 -65.63 56.03 40.66
CA ALA A 44 -66.08 54.66 40.38
C ALA A 44 -65.45 54.05 39.11
N ILE A 45 -65.01 52.80 39.19
CA ILE A 45 -64.79 51.93 38.03
C ILE A 45 -66.00 51.01 37.93
N THR A 46 -66.70 51.05 36.80
CA THR A 46 -67.83 50.15 36.55
C THR A 46 -67.37 49.07 35.59
N PRO A 47 -67.30 47.79 36.02
CA PRO A 47 -67.05 46.70 35.11
C PRO A 47 -68.23 46.58 34.15
N ILE A 48 -67.94 46.65 32.87
CA ILE A 48 -68.90 46.38 31.80
C ILE A 48 -68.30 45.21 31.03
N VAL A 49 -69.02 44.10 30.95
CA VAL A 49 -68.63 42.98 30.08
C VAL A 49 -69.58 42.99 28.90
N THR A 50 -69.35 43.91 27.96
CA THR A 50 -70.10 43.94 26.70
C THR A 50 -69.31 44.64 25.60
N GLY A 51 -69.03 43.91 24.51
CA GLY A 51 -68.21 44.40 23.41
C GLY A 51 -66.72 44.47 23.75
N ARG A 52 -66.03 45.47 23.19
CA ARG A 52 -64.57 45.69 23.32
C ARG A 52 -64.16 46.43 24.59
N THR A 53 -65.13 46.96 25.34
CA THR A 53 -64.90 47.75 26.55
C THR A 53 -65.01 46.82 27.74
N ILE A 54 -63.89 46.61 28.44
CA ILE A 54 -63.82 45.73 29.62
C ILE A 54 -64.10 46.48 30.93
N ALA A 55 -63.97 47.81 30.92
CA ALA A 55 -64.38 48.68 32.01
C ALA A 55 -64.57 50.12 31.53
N THR A 56 -65.32 50.92 32.28
CA THR A 56 -65.31 52.38 32.13
C THR A 56 -64.95 53.02 33.45
N TYR A 57 -64.25 54.15 33.39
CA TYR A 57 -64.10 55.04 34.53
C TYR A 57 -64.65 56.43 34.17
N THR A 58 -65.29 57.10 35.12
CA THR A 58 -65.74 58.49 34.92
C THR A 58 -64.65 59.42 35.40
N ASN A 59 -64.14 60.27 34.50
CA ASN A 59 -63.17 61.29 34.88
C ASN A 59 -63.91 62.50 35.48
N GLU A 60 -63.69 62.79 36.76
CA GLU A 60 -64.39 63.85 37.50
C GLU A 60 -64.15 65.27 36.96
N THR A 61 -63.08 65.48 36.18
CA THR A 61 -62.80 66.79 35.56
C THR A 61 -63.71 67.06 34.36
N THR A 62 -64.07 66.01 33.62
CA THR A 62 -64.85 66.13 32.37
C THR A 62 -66.25 65.56 32.49
N ASN A 63 -66.53 64.80 33.55
CA ASN A 63 -67.73 63.99 33.75
C ASN A 63 -68.09 63.09 32.56
N ALA A 64 -67.12 62.82 31.68
CA ALA A 64 -67.28 61.92 30.56
C ALA A 64 -66.75 60.52 30.94
N PRO A 65 -67.47 59.43 30.59
CA PRO A 65 -66.95 58.09 30.74
C PRO A 65 -65.79 57.87 29.75
N VAL A 66 -64.69 57.32 30.26
CA VAL A 66 -63.54 56.88 29.45
C VAL A 66 -63.52 55.35 29.46
N GLU A 67 -63.46 54.77 28.26
CA GLU A 67 -63.46 53.33 28.06
C GLU A 67 -62.06 52.74 28.25
N ILE A 68 -61.99 51.60 28.94
CA ILE A 68 -60.84 50.71 28.97
C ILE A 68 -61.18 49.56 28.03
N GLN A 69 -60.45 49.46 26.92
CA GLN A 69 -60.67 48.42 25.90
C GLN A 69 -59.67 47.26 26.06
N GLU A 70 -60.03 46.07 25.56
CA GLU A 70 -59.11 44.93 25.45
C GLU A 70 -57.98 45.19 24.43
N THR A 71 -57.06 44.24 24.23
CA THR A 71 -55.96 44.37 23.25
C THR A 71 -56.04 43.34 22.11
N ILE A 72 -56.83 42.27 22.30
CA ILE A 72 -57.08 41.23 21.29
C ILE A 72 -58.54 40.77 21.41
N THR A 73 -59.35 41.04 20.38
CA THR A 73 -60.80 40.79 20.44
C THR A 73 -61.15 39.32 20.15
N SER A 74 -60.33 38.64 19.34
CA SER A 74 -60.53 37.22 19.04
C SER A 74 -59.29 36.57 18.47
N ILE A 75 -59.12 35.30 18.78
CA ILE A 75 -58.20 34.39 18.09
C ILE A 75 -59.07 33.30 17.46
N ALA A 76 -58.97 33.17 16.15
CA ALA A 76 -59.64 32.10 15.43
C ALA A 76 -58.59 31.12 14.88
N PRO A 77 -58.73 29.81 15.12
CA PRO A 77 -57.96 28.83 14.38
C PRO A 77 -58.34 28.94 12.91
N VAL A 78 -57.35 28.92 12.01
CA VAL A 78 -57.65 28.84 10.59
C VAL A 78 -58.04 27.38 10.32
N ALA A 79 -59.30 27.14 9.98
CA ALA A 79 -59.74 25.81 9.58
C ALA A 79 -58.87 25.36 8.40
N GLN A 80 -58.22 24.21 8.53
CA GLN A 80 -57.31 23.67 7.53
C GLN A 80 -58.05 23.60 6.19
N ILE A 81 -57.74 24.52 5.27
CA ILE A 81 -58.33 24.50 3.93
C ILE A 81 -57.61 23.38 3.19
N THR A 82 -58.30 22.26 3.00
CA THR A 82 -57.77 21.13 2.24
C THR A 82 -57.38 21.62 0.84
N GLY A 83 -56.08 21.59 0.53
CA GLY A 83 -55.54 21.94 -0.79
C GLY A 83 -55.00 23.36 -0.96
N ILE A 84 -54.92 24.18 0.10
CA ILE A 84 -54.18 25.45 0.08
C ILE A 84 -53.19 25.44 1.24
N GLU A 85 -51.90 25.54 0.93
CA GLU A 85 -50.80 25.71 1.90
C GLU A 85 -50.89 27.10 2.55
N THR A 86 -51.93 27.36 3.34
CA THR A 86 -51.92 28.51 4.22
C THR A 86 -51.08 28.14 5.43
N ARG A 87 -49.83 28.57 5.42
CA ARG A 87 -48.83 28.42 6.49
C ARG A 87 -49.20 29.18 7.77
N THR A 88 -50.42 29.71 7.81
CA THR A 88 -51.06 30.41 8.91
C THR A 88 -51.81 29.41 9.78
N ILE A 89 -51.34 29.20 11.00
CA ILE A 89 -51.97 28.29 11.97
C ILE A 89 -53.09 28.97 12.76
N ALA A 90 -53.05 30.29 12.89
CA ALA A 90 -54.10 31.07 13.53
C ALA A 90 -54.09 32.53 13.03
N ARG A 91 -55.22 33.24 13.21
CA ARG A 91 -55.32 34.68 12.99
C ARG A 91 -55.87 35.35 14.24
N TYR A 92 -55.34 36.52 14.57
CA TYR A 92 -55.94 37.41 15.56
C TYR A 92 -56.25 38.77 14.93
N VAL A 93 -57.28 39.46 15.41
CA VAL A 93 -57.57 40.83 14.97
C VAL A 93 -56.93 41.80 15.94
N ASN A 94 -55.98 42.59 15.44
CA ASN A 94 -55.37 43.65 16.23
C ASN A 94 -56.38 44.81 16.40
N GLU A 95 -56.63 45.25 17.62
CA GLU A 95 -57.69 46.22 17.90
C GLU A 95 -57.36 47.65 17.48
N THR A 96 -56.08 48.00 17.44
CA THR A 96 -55.63 49.35 17.04
C THR A 96 -55.76 49.55 15.53
N THR A 97 -55.47 48.50 14.75
CA THR A 97 -55.46 48.58 13.28
C THR A 97 -56.68 47.94 12.65
N ASN A 98 -57.45 47.18 13.43
CA ASN A 98 -58.58 46.37 12.99
C ASN A 98 -58.23 45.39 11.85
N ALA A 99 -56.93 45.12 11.66
CA ALA A 99 -56.39 44.28 10.61
C ALA A 99 -56.11 42.86 11.17
N PRO A 100 -56.39 41.80 10.39
CA PRO A 100 -56.04 40.45 10.77
C PRO A 100 -54.51 40.28 10.72
N VAL A 101 -53.92 39.81 11.82
CA VAL A 101 -52.52 39.42 11.90
C VAL A 101 -52.45 37.90 11.87
N GLU A 102 -51.62 37.39 10.95
CA GLU A 102 -51.40 35.95 10.77
C GLU A 102 -50.33 35.44 11.74
N ILE A 103 -50.60 34.31 12.37
CA ILE A 103 -49.62 33.51 13.10
C ILE A 103 -49.18 32.39 12.15
N LYS A 104 -47.93 32.44 11.70
CA LYS A 104 -47.35 31.44 10.78
C LYS A 104 -46.64 30.31 11.53
N GLU A 105 -46.51 29.15 10.91
CA GLU A 105 -45.61 28.08 11.37
C GLU A 105 -44.14 28.42 11.06
N THR A 106 -43.20 27.85 11.81
CA THR A 106 -41.77 28.23 11.72
C THR A 106 -40.95 27.45 10.70
N VAL A 107 -41.22 26.17 10.41
CA VAL A 107 -40.62 25.43 9.27
C VAL A 107 -41.53 24.26 8.91
N THR A 108 -41.92 24.12 7.64
CA THR A 108 -42.95 23.14 7.20
C THR A 108 -42.38 21.86 6.59
N SER A 109 -41.20 21.91 5.96
CA SER A 109 -40.64 20.76 5.26
C SER A 109 -39.13 20.87 5.07
N LEU A 110 -38.47 19.72 5.17
CA LEU A 110 -37.06 19.53 4.82
C LEU A 110 -37.02 18.33 3.88
N SER A 111 -36.45 18.50 2.70
CA SER A 111 -36.38 17.46 1.67
C SER A 111 -34.96 17.31 1.14
N TYR A 112 -34.60 16.11 0.68
CA TYR A 112 -33.30 15.86 0.07
C TYR A 112 -33.46 15.72 -1.45
N ASP A 113 -32.77 16.56 -2.21
CA ASP A 113 -32.64 16.45 -3.66
C ASP A 113 -31.38 15.64 -3.98
N GLY A 114 -31.58 14.39 -4.41
CA GLY A 114 -30.47 13.49 -4.78
C GLY A 114 -29.75 13.84 -6.08
N THR A 115 -30.33 14.68 -6.94
CA THR A 115 -29.71 15.13 -8.20
C THR A 115 -28.89 16.39 -8.00
N ALA A 116 -29.42 17.34 -7.22
CA ALA A 116 -28.71 18.57 -6.86
C ALA A 116 -27.77 18.37 -5.66
N HIS A 117 -27.85 17.22 -4.99
CA HIS A 117 -27.15 16.92 -3.74
C HIS A 117 -27.37 18.03 -2.70
N SER A 118 -28.61 18.38 -2.39
CA SER A 118 -28.93 19.44 -1.43
C SER A 118 -30.05 19.05 -0.48
N LEU A 119 -30.01 19.62 0.73
CA LEU A 119 -31.16 19.69 1.60
C LEU A 119 -31.91 20.99 1.34
N ASP A 120 -33.15 20.87 0.90
CA ASP A 120 -33.99 21.97 0.48
C ASP A 120 -35.14 22.13 1.48
N TYR A 121 -35.32 23.35 1.98
CA TYR A 121 -36.39 23.72 2.91
C TYR A 121 -37.01 25.06 2.55
N ILE A 122 -38.27 25.28 2.95
CA ILE A 122 -38.98 26.56 2.77
C ILE A 122 -39.13 27.23 4.13
N ASP A 123 -38.54 28.43 4.30
CA ASP A 123 -38.61 29.22 5.55
C ASP A 123 -39.98 29.85 5.75
N GLU A 124 -40.30 30.41 6.92
CA GLU A 124 -41.60 31.00 7.30
C GLU A 124 -42.11 32.13 6.38
N ASP A 125 -41.25 32.73 5.58
CA ASP A 125 -41.57 33.78 4.62
C ASP A 125 -41.87 33.24 3.22
N GLY A 126 -41.60 31.95 3.00
CA GLY A 126 -41.94 31.23 1.78
C GLY A 126 -40.77 31.16 0.80
N PHE A 127 -39.56 31.50 1.25
CA PHE A 127 -38.37 31.40 0.42
C PHE A 127 -37.78 30.00 0.49
N GLU A 128 -37.43 29.48 -0.69
CA GLU A 128 -36.70 28.23 -0.81
C GLU A 128 -35.23 28.47 -0.44
N ASN A 129 -34.75 27.70 0.53
CA ASN A 129 -33.39 27.70 1.00
C ASN A 129 -32.76 26.34 0.68
N LYS A 130 -31.61 26.36 0.01
CA LYS A 130 -30.88 25.16 -0.40
C LYS A 130 -29.55 25.07 0.34
N ILE A 131 -29.35 23.98 1.06
CA ILE A 131 -28.08 23.64 1.69
C ILE A 131 -27.41 22.58 0.81
N LYS A 132 -26.48 22.99 -0.03
CA LYS A 132 -25.75 22.06 -0.91
C LYS A 132 -24.87 21.14 -0.06
N MET A 133 -25.06 19.83 -0.20
CA MET A 133 -24.21 18.84 0.43
C MET A 133 -22.80 18.92 -0.10
N VAL A 134 -22.57 19.19 -1.38
CA VAL A 134 -21.21 19.42 -1.90
C VAL A 134 -20.49 20.59 -1.22
N ASP A 135 -21.20 21.58 -0.67
CA ASP A 135 -20.56 22.65 0.11
C ASP A 135 -20.27 22.21 1.57
N LEU A 136 -20.89 21.12 2.03
CA LEU A 136 -20.66 20.49 3.35
C LEU A 136 -19.67 19.30 3.29
N ILE A 137 -19.62 18.56 2.19
CA ILE A 137 -18.87 17.30 2.00
C ILE A 137 -18.03 17.26 0.72
N GLY A 138 -18.08 18.26 -0.16
CA GLY A 138 -17.32 18.28 -1.41
C GLY A 138 -15.81 18.49 -1.21
N ASP A 139 -15.40 19.24 -0.17
CA ASP A 139 -14.02 19.27 0.31
C ASP A 139 -13.60 17.95 1.00
N ALA A 140 -14.53 17.00 1.17
CA ALA A 140 -14.30 15.70 1.80
C ALA A 140 -14.39 14.51 0.81
N GLU A 141 -14.61 14.74 -0.49
CA GLU A 141 -14.47 13.66 -1.49
C GLU A 141 -12.99 13.39 -1.77
N THR A 142 -12.57 12.15 -1.52
CA THR A 142 -11.17 11.74 -1.64
C THR A 142 -10.87 11.26 -3.05
N LEU A 143 -9.90 11.87 -3.74
CA LEU A 143 -9.34 11.33 -4.97
C LEU A 143 -8.47 10.11 -4.63
N THR A 144 -9.11 8.97 -4.38
CA THR A 144 -8.41 7.71 -4.07
C THR A 144 -8.16 6.95 -5.37
N LYS A 145 -6.97 7.09 -5.96
CA LYS A 145 -6.56 6.31 -7.12
C LYS A 145 -5.47 5.32 -6.72
N LEU A 146 -5.60 4.07 -7.17
CA LEU A 146 -4.59 3.01 -7.01
C LEU A 146 -4.29 2.41 -8.39
N GLU A 147 -3.03 2.47 -8.84
CA GLU A 147 -2.63 2.01 -10.17
C GLU A 147 -1.29 1.26 -10.11
N VAL A 148 -1.15 0.22 -10.94
CA VAL A 148 0.13 -0.46 -11.13
C VAL A 148 0.95 0.30 -12.16
N ASN A 149 2.09 0.82 -11.73
CA ASN A 149 3.04 1.49 -12.60
C ASN A 149 4.05 0.47 -13.15
N THR A 150 3.83 0.02 -14.38
CA THR A 150 4.69 -0.99 -15.03
C THR A 150 6.05 -0.46 -15.46
N THR A 151 6.25 0.87 -15.47
CA THR A 151 7.54 1.49 -15.82
C THR A 151 8.48 1.53 -14.63
N THR A 152 7.95 1.81 -13.43
CA THR A 152 8.71 1.84 -12.17
C THR A 152 8.55 0.58 -11.33
N SER A 153 7.70 -0.36 -11.74
CA SER A 153 7.36 -1.59 -11.00
C SER A 153 6.79 -1.34 -9.60
N THR A 154 6.08 -0.23 -9.43
CA THR A 154 5.48 0.19 -8.15
C THR A 154 3.96 0.11 -8.19
N LEU A 155 3.35 0.01 -7.01
CA LEU A 155 1.92 0.25 -6.83
C LEU A 155 1.74 1.69 -6.37
N ASP A 156 1.24 2.55 -7.24
CA ASP A 156 1.14 3.98 -6.97
C ASP A 156 -0.26 4.30 -6.43
N TYR A 157 -0.33 4.95 -5.26
CA TYR A 157 -1.59 5.46 -4.70
C TYR A 157 -1.57 6.98 -4.61
N THR A 158 -2.67 7.63 -4.96
CA THR A 158 -2.85 9.09 -4.76
C THR A 158 -3.86 9.27 -3.64
N ASP A 159 -3.51 10.06 -2.63
CA ASP A 159 -4.40 10.38 -1.49
C ASP A 159 -5.12 11.71 -1.70
N GLU A 160 -6.01 12.06 -0.78
CA GLU A 160 -6.86 13.24 -0.87
C GLU A 160 -6.13 14.58 -0.68
N LYS A 161 -4.90 14.57 -0.16
CA LYS A 161 -4.16 15.79 0.18
C LYS A 161 -3.14 16.18 -0.88
N VAL A 162 -2.76 15.24 -1.75
CA VAL A 162 -1.57 15.38 -2.58
C VAL A 162 -1.87 14.93 -4.01
N THR A 163 -1.61 15.80 -4.99
CA THR A 163 -1.77 15.47 -6.42
C THR A 163 -0.65 14.60 -6.99
N THR A 164 0.44 14.43 -6.24
CA THR A 164 1.57 13.55 -6.59
C THR A 164 1.36 12.15 -6.02
N PRO A 165 1.38 11.09 -6.85
CA PRO A 165 1.24 9.72 -6.38
C PRO A 165 2.35 9.30 -5.41
N HIS A 166 1.97 8.58 -4.37
CA HIS A 166 2.86 7.86 -3.48
C HIS A 166 3.18 6.50 -4.10
N ALA A 167 4.47 6.25 -4.38
CA ALA A 167 4.93 4.98 -4.90
C ALA A 167 5.18 3.98 -3.77
N LEU A 168 4.44 2.87 -3.76
CA LEU A 168 4.74 1.73 -2.92
C LEU A 168 5.62 0.76 -3.70
N ASP A 169 6.90 0.71 -3.35
CA ASP A 169 7.85 -0.23 -3.93
C ASP A 169 7.58 -1.65 -3.41
N LEU A 170 7.07 -2.51 -4.30
CA LEU A 170 6.79 -3.91 -4.01
C LEU A 170 7.96 -4.83 -4.37
N THR A 171 9.03 -4.32 -4.98
CA THR A 171 10.22 -5.09 -5.34
C THR A 171 10.83 -5.83 -4.14
N PRO A 172 10.87 -5.27 -2.91
CA PRO A 172 11.34 -6.01 -1.72
C PRO A 172 10.51 -7.25 -1.36
N LEU A 173 9.26 -7.34 -1.83
CA LEU A 173 8.38 -8.49 -1.62
C LEU A 173 8.54 -9.55 -2.71
N ILE A 174 9.02 -9.18 -3.90
CA ILE A 174 9.29 -10.10 -5.01
C ILE A 174 10.71 -10.66 -4.82
N LYS A 175 10.80 -11.83 -4.19
CA LYS A 175 12.06 -12.54 -4.01
C LYS A 175 12.25 -13.54 -5.15
N GLU A 176 13.37 -13.46 -5.84
CA GLU A 176 13.83 -14.51 -6.75
C GLU A 176 14.00 -15.84 -5.98
N PRO A 177 13.96 -17.01 -6.66
CA PRO A 177 14.05 -18.31 -5.99
C PRO A 177 15.44 -18.60 -5.38
N TRP A 178 16.41 -17.68 -5.50
CA TRP A 178 17.72 -17.75 -4.88
C TRP A 178 18.03 -16.50 -4.06
N PHE A 179 19.05 -16.59 -3.19
CA PHE A 179 19.53 -15.44 -2.43
C PHE A 179 20.71 -14.79 -3.14
N SER A 180 20.97 -13.52 -2.85
CA SER A 180 22.16 -12.80 -3.30
C SER A 180 23.42 -13.32 -2.61
N THR A 181 24.53 -13.48 -3.34
CA THR A 181 25.85 -13.74 -2.74
C THR A 181 26.37 -12.57 -1.92
N THR A 182 25.95 -11.34 -2.25
CA THR A 182 26.43 -10.12 -1.59
C THR A 182 25.64 -9.82 -0.32
N THR A 183 24.30 -9.87 -0.38
CA THR A 183 23.45 -9.48 0.75
C THR A 183 22.93 -10.66 1.57
N ASN A 184 23.01 -11.88 1.04
CA ASN A 184 22.41 -13.09 1.60
C ASN A 184 20.90 -12.97 1.91
N THR A 185 20.23 -12.04 1.24
CA THR A 185 18.76 -11.89 1.23
C THR A 185 18.23 -12.36 -0.12
N GLY A 186 16.91 -12.60 -0.23
CA GLY A 186 16.31 -13.05 -1.50
C GLY A 186 16.72 -12.12 -2.63
N ALA A 187 17.26 -12.68 -3.71
CA ALA A 187 17.78 -11.88 -4.80
C ALA A 187 16.65 -11.04 -5.42
N THR A 188 17.00 -9.85 -5.88
CA THR A 188 16.08 -8.88 -6.47
C THR A 188 16.33 -8.71 -7.97
N SER A 189 17.36 -9.39 -8.50
CA SER A 189 17.76 -9.36 -9.89
C SER A 189 18.28 -10.72 -10.33
N ASN A 190 17.93 -11.11 -11.56
CA ASN A 190 18.38 -12.36 -12.15
C ASN A 190 19.88 -12.41 -12.53
N LYS A 191 20.59 -11.28 -12.40
CA LYS A 191 22.04 -11.18 -12.61
C LYS A 191 22.84 -11.40 -11.34
N GLU A 192 22.18 -11.44 -10.18
CA GLU A 192 22.84 -11.73 -8.91
C GLU A 192 23.23 -13.21 -8.86
N ASP A 193 24.47 -13.49 -8.46
CA ASP A 193 24.93 -14.86 -8.27
C ASP A 193 24.04 -15.62 -7.28
N ILE A 194 23.86 -16.92 -7.54
CA ILE A 194 23.02 -17.80 -6.73
C ILE A 194 23.71 -18.09 -5.39
N TYR A 195 23.14 -17.59 -4.29
CA TYR A 195 23.49 -17.98 -2.93
C TYR A 195 22.44 -18.94 -2.36
N THR A 196 22.85 -20.18 -2.10
CA THR A 196 22.05 -21.18 -1.36
C THR A 196 22.86 -21.72 -0.19
N GLY A 197 23.35 -20.83 0.68
CA GLY A 197 24.14 -21.20 1.87
C GLY A 197 25.59 -21.59 1.55
N GLY A 198 26.17 -21.00 0.50
CA GLY A 198 27.56 -21.20 0.11
C GLY A 198 27.84 -22.48 -0.69
N TRP A 199 26.84 -23.19 -1.20
CA TRP A 199 26.97 -24.31 -2.15
C TRP A 199 25.68 -24.42 -2.98
N VAL A 200 25.74 -25.04 -4.16
CA VAL A 200 24.61 -25.24 -5.09
C VAL A 200 24.36 -26.73 -5.28
N GLY A 201 23.15 -27.18 -4.95
CA GLY A 201 22.69 -28.55 -5.13
C GLY A 201 21.59 -28.64 -6.18
N ILE A 202 21.84 -29.30 -7.31
CA ILE A 202 20.81 -29.64 -8.30
C ILE A 202 20.31 -31.05 -8.00
N GLY A 203 19.11 -31.15 -7.42
CA GLY A 203 18.53 -32.43 -6.99
C GLY A 203 19.08 -32.95 -5.65
N TYR A 204 19.72 -32.10 -4.85
CA TYR A 204 20.20 -32.38 -3.49
C TYR A 204 19.63 -31.35 -2.50
N GLU A 205 19.21 -31.82 -1.32
CA GLU A 205 18.67 -30.96 -0.25
C GLU A 205 19.72 -30.61 0.83
N THR A 206 20.83 -31.35 0.88
CA THR A 206 21.89 -31.18 1.88
C THR A 206 23.26 -31.03 1.24
N LYS A 207 24.10 -30.22 1.89
CA LYS A 207 25.50 -30.04 1.52
C LYS A 207 26.25 -31.36 1.68
N SER A 208 27.27 -31.56 0.86
CA SER A 208 28.23 -32.64 1.02
C SER A 208 29.23 -32.35 2.15
N ASP A 209 29.71 -33.41 2.80
CA ASP A 209 30.82 -33.33 3.76
C ASP A 209 32.18 -33.19 3.07
N ALA A 210 32.24 -33.30 1.74
CA ALA A 210 33.47 -33.13 0.99
C ALA A 210 33.99 -31.68 1.12
N PRO A 211 35.29 -31.49 1.43
CA PRO A 211 35.86 -30.15 1.52
C PRO A 211 35.79 -29.45 0.17
N ASN A 212 35.41 -28.18 0.18
CA ASN A 212 35.35 -27.29 -0.99
C ASN A 212 34.35 -27.69 -2.10
N GLU A 213 33.40 -28.59 -1.84
CA GLU A 213 32.34 -28.91 -2.81
C GLU A 213 31.27 -27.80 -2.85
N MET A 214 31.31 -26.99 -3.91
CA MET A 214 30.39 -25.87 -4.13
C MET A 214 29.27 -26.15 -5.12
N LEU A 215 29.38 -27.18 -5.96
CA LEU A 215 28.35 -27.57 -6.93
C LEU A 215 28.20 -29.09 -6.95
N ARG A 216 26.97 -29.58 -6.75
CA ARG A 216 26.64 -31.00 -6.85
C ARG A 216 25.37 -31.21 -7.67
N VAL A 217 25.41 -32.16 -8.61
CA VAL A 217 24.29 -32.44 -9.53
C VAL A 217 23.88 -33.91 -9.43
N LYS A 218 22.60 -34.16 -9.14
CA LYS A 218 22.00 -35.49 -9.14
C LYS A 218 21.50 -35.80 -10.56
N GLY A 219 22.39 -36.28 -11.41
CA GLY A 219 22.08 -36.59 -12.80
C GLY A 219 23.26 -36.33 -13.72
N SER A 220 22.98 -36.17 -15.01
CA SER A 220 23.98 -35.82 -16.02
C SER A 220 24.15 -34.31 -16.15
N ILE A 221 25.35 -33.91 -16.60
CA ILE A 221 25.67 -32.53 -16.97
C ILE A 221 25.95 -32.54 -18.48
N THR A 222 25.21 -31.74 -19.24
CA THR A 222 25.46 -31.53 -20.67
C THR A 222 26.03 -30.13 -20.87
N THR A 223 27.17 -30.04 -21.55
CA THR A 223 27.83 -28.76 -21.86
C THR A 223 28.02 -28.63 -23.36
N VAL A 224 28.08 -27.39 -23.86
CA VAL A 224 28.37 -27.11 -25.27
C VAL A 224 29.85 -26.75 -25.39
N ASN A 225 30.55 -27.44 -26.29
CA ASN A 225 31.91 -27.08 -26.71
C ASN A 225 31.94 -26.99 -28.24
N SER A 226 32.91 -26.25 -28.77
CA SER A 226 33.14 -26.09 -30.21
C SER A 226 33.66 -27.35 -30.91
N TYR A 227 34.30 -28.28 -30.20
CA TYR A 227 34.88 -29.49 -30.80
C TYR A 227 34.92 -30.68 -29.84
N PHE A 228 35.22 -31.85 -30.39
CA PHE A 228 35.45 -33.11 -29.69
C PHE A 228 36.75 -33.76 -30.22
N ALA A 229 37.40 -34.63 -29.44
CA ALA A 229 38.78 -35.06 -29.69
C ALA A 229 38.99 -35.97 -30.92
N ASP A 230 37.92 -36.38 -31.62
CA ASP A 230 37.96 -37.27 -32.78
C ASP A 230 38.94 -36.87 -33.90
N TYR A 231 39.36 -35.59 -33.95
CA TYR A 231 40.42 -35.11 -34.84
C TYR A 231 41.74 -35.87 -34.72
N VAL A 232 42.01 -36.52 -33.58
CA VAL A 232 43.22 -37.35 -33.41
C VAL A 232 43.23 -38.50 -34.40
N PHE A 233 42.13 -39.23 -34.51
CA PHE A 233 42.00 -40.34 -35.46
C PHE A 233 41.92 -39.84 -36.90
N GLU A 234 41.24 -38.72 -37.14
CA GLU A 234 41.19 -38.14 -38.48
C GLU A 234 42.58 -37.80 -39.01
N ASP A 235 43.39 -37.11 -38.22
CA ASP A 235 44.75 -36.77 -38.62
C ASP A 235 45.62 -38.01 -38.79
N TYR A 236 45.52 -38.98 -37.87
CA TYR A 236 46.31 -40.21 -37.97
C TYR A 236 46.00 -41.04 -39.23
N PHE A 237 44.72 -41.20 -39.60
CA PHE A 237 44.32 -42.04 -40.73
C PHE A 237 44.20 -41.29 -42.06
N LYS A 238 43.82 -40.00 -42.05
CA LYS A 238 43.59 -39.18 -43.26
C LYS A 238 44.71 -38.16 -43.50
N GLY A 239 45.54 -37.85 -42.50
CA GLY A 239 46.58 -36.82 -42.55
C GLY A 239 46.09 -35.39 -42.27
N PHE A 240 44.79 -35.22 -42.02
CA PHE A 240 44.16 -33.94 -41.67
C PHE A 240 42.85 -34.15 -40.90
N SER A 241 42.39 -33.11 -40.19
CA SER A 241 41.07 -33.06 -39.57
C SER A 241 40.35 -31.76 -39.92
N ASP A 242 39.05 -31.88 -40.22
CA ASP A 242 38.18 -30.71 -40.43
C ASP A 242 37.75 -30.05 -39.12
N ILE A 243 37.81 -30.79 -38.01
CA ILE A 243 37.46 -30.31 -36.66
C ILE A 243 38.58 -29.41 -36.12
N LYS A 244 39.85 -29.79 -36.36
CA LYS A 244 41.03 -29.09 -35.85
C LYS A 244 42.17 -29.17 -36.86
N ALA A 245 42.18 -28.23 -37.81
CA ALA A 245 43.11 -28.24 -38.95
C ALA A 245 44.59 -28.12 -38.55
N GLU A 246 44.88 -27.44 -37.44
CA GLU A 246 46.23 -27.28 -36.89
C GLU A 246 46.73 -28.50 -36.09
N TYR A 247 45.86 -29.47 -35.79
CA TYR A 247 46.27 -30.68 -35.09
C TYR A 247 47.18 -31.55 -35.96
N LYS A 248 48.22 -32.10 -35.34
CA LYS A 248 49.11 -33.08 -35.94
C LYS A 248 49.47 -34.15 -34.92
N PHE A 249 49.22 -35.40 -35.26
CA PHE A 249 49.67 -36.55 -34.48
C PHE A 249 51.19 -36.56 -34.41
N LYS A 250 51.74 -36.66 -33.19
CA LYS A 250 53.19 -36.56 -32.94
C LYS A 250 53.77 -37.92 -32.64
N SER A 251 54.98 -38.17 -33.11
CA SER A 251 55.73 -39.36 -32.70
C SER A 251 56.12 -39.30 -31.23
N LEU A 252 56.33 -40.45 -30.58
CA LEU A 252 56.82 -40.53 -29.20
C LEU A 252 58.14 -39.77 -28.98
N SER A 253 58.99 -39.68 -30.02
CA SER A 253 60.24 -38.91 -29.95
C SER A 253 59.98 -37.40 -29.88
N GLU A 254 59.04 -36.89 -30.68
CA GLU A 254 58.63 -35.48 -30.63
C GLU A 254 57.92 -35.14 -29.32
N VAL A 255 57.11 -36.07 -28.80
CA VAL A 255 56.46 -35.94 -27.49
C VAL A 255 57.50 -35.88 -26.37
N ASP A 256 58.49 -36.78 -26.33
CA ASP A 256 59.58 -36.75 -25.34
C ASP A 256 60.36 -35.43 -25.40
N ALA A 257 60.74 -34.98 -26.61
CA ALA A 257 61.41 -33.71 -26.80
C ALA A 257 60.57 -32.52 -26.27
N TYR A 258 59.26 -32.53 -26.53
CA TYR A 258 58.34 -31.52 -26.03
C TYR A 258 58.25 -31.53 -24.50
N ILE A 259 58.10 -32.71 -23.88
CA ILE A 259 58.00 -32.83 -22.42
C ILE A 259 59.30 -32.36 -21.75
N ARG A 260 60.47 -32.75 -22.28
CA ARG A 260 61.76 -32.32 -21.74
C ARG A 260 61.90 -30.80 -21.72
N LYS A 261 61.44 -30.14 -22.78
CA LYS A 261 61.48 -28.68 -22.96
C LYS A 261 60.41 -27.95 -22.13
N ASN A 262 59.17 -28.41 -22.15
CA ASN A 262 58.02 -27.65 -21.64
C ASN A 262 57.49 -28.14 -20.28
N LYS A 263 57.92 -29.32 -19.81
CA LYS A 263 57.49 -29.94 -18.53
C LYS A 263 55.98 -30.24 -18.43
N HIS A 264 55.30 -30.33 -19.56
CA HIS A 264 53.92 -30.80 -19.67
C HIS A 264 53.72 -31.50 -21.03
N LEU A 265 52.61 -32.23 -21.18
CA LEU A 265 52.25 -32.90 -22.43
C LEU A 265 51.81 -31.88 -23.50
N PRO A 266 52.11 -32.12 -24.79
CA PRO A 266 51.50 -31.36 -25.89
C PRO A 266 49.98 -31.37 -25.79
N GLY A 267 49.33 -30.26 -26.12
CA GLY A 267 47.85 -30.16 -26.10
C GLY A 267 47.22 -29.96 -24.72
N ILE A 268 47.94 -30.22 -23.62
CA ILE A 268 47.46 -29.92 -22.26
C ILE A 268 47.80 -28.47 -21.89
N THR A 269 46.83 -27.75 -21.34
CA THR A 269 47.03 -26.39 -20.82
C THR A 269 48.07 -26.41 -19.69
N PRO A 270 49.22 -25.73 -19.84
CA PRO A 270 50.20 -25.66 -18.76
C PRO A 270 49.67 -24.80 -17.60
N ILE A 271 50.13 -25.11 -16.39
CA ILE A 271 49.77 -24.36 -15.18
C ILE A 271 50.07 -22.86 -15.28
N THR A 272 51.07 -22.48 -16.07
CA THR A 272 51.46 -21.08 -16.31
C THR A 272 50.44 -20.29 -17.13
N LYS A 273 49.50 -20.96 -17.79
CA LYS A 273 48.38 -20.35 -18.54
C LYS A 273 47.06 -20.38 -17.78
N LEU A 274 47.02 -21.00 -16.61
CA LEU A 274 45.83 -21.01 -15.76
C LEU A 274 45.78 -19.75 -14.92
N GLU A 275 44.58 -19.25 -14.67
CA GLU A 275 44.35 -18.15 -13.74
C GLU A 275 44.63 -18.63 -12.32
N LYS A 276 45.48 -17.90 -11.60
CA LYS A 276 45.83 -18.21 -10.21
C LYS A 276 44.95 -17.39 -9.26
N THR A 277 44.25 -18.06 -8.35
CA THR A 277 43.43 -17.45 -7.30
C THR A 277 44.13 -17.53 -5.94
N ALA A 278 43.51 -16.99 -4.88
CA ALA A 278 44.02 -17.14 -3.52
C ALA A 278 43.97 -18.60 -3.03
N GLU A 279 43.03 -19.39 -3.57
CA GLU A 279 42.73 -20.76 -3.20
C GLU A 279 43.38 -21.80 -4.12
N GLY A 280 43.82 -21.43 -5.33
CA GLY A 280 44.39 -22.38 -6.28
C GLY A 280 44.51 -21.87 -7.71
N TYR A 281 44.14 -22.71 -8.68
CA TYR A 281 44.09 -22.37 -10.10
C TYR A 281 42.70 -22.61 -10.65
N ALA A 282 42.17 -21.66 -11.40
CA ALA A 282 40.94 -21.83 -12.14
C ALA A 282 41.24 -22.46 -13.51
N PHE A 283 40.45 -23.46 -13.88
CA PHE A 283 40.54 -24.14 -15.16
C PHE A 283 39.15 -24.52 -15.67
N ASN A 284 39.02 -24.63 -16.99
CA ASN A 284 37.77 -25.06 -17.62
C ASN A 284 37.70 -26.60 -17.63
N LEU A 285 36.72 -27.16 -16.91
CA LEU A 285 36.54 -28.61 -16.80
C LEU A 285 36.17 -29.27 -18.14
N SER A 286 35.33 -28.62 -18.96
CA SER A 286 34.95 -29.14 -20.28
C SER A 286 36.17 -29.18 -21.22
N GLU A 287 36.99 -28.12 -21.22
CA GLU A 287 38.22 -28.08 -22.01
C GLU A 287 39.23 -29.12 -21.54
N LEU A 288 39.43 -29.26 -20.22
CA LEU A 288 40.29 -30.29 -19.65
C LEU A 288 39.82 -31.69 -20.06
N SER A 289 38.52 -31.95 -20.05
CA SER A 289 37.96 -33.24 -20.48
C SER A 289 38.31 -33.56 -21.94
N ILE A 290 38.27 -32.57 -22.83
CA ILE A 290 38.64 -32.77 -24.24
C ILE A 290 40.14 -32.98 -24.39
N GLN A 291 40.96 -32.20 -23.68
CA GLN A 291 42.43 -32.36 -23.68
C GLN A 291 42.86 -33.75 -23.16
N LEU A 292 42.18 -34.26 -22.12
CA LEU A 292 42.41 -35.62 -21.61
C LEU A 292 41.99 -36.69 -22.61
N LEU A 293 40.86 -36.49 -23.31
CA LEU A 293 40.45 -37.41 -24.37
C LEU A 293 41.45 -37.41 -25.53
N GLU A 294 41.93 -36.24 -25.98
CA GLU A 294 42.99 -36.11 -26.99
C GLU A 294 44.20 -36.97 -26.62
N LYS A 295 44.68 -36.87 -25.36
CA LYS A 295 45.83 -37.68 -24.90
C LYS A 295 45.52 -39.16 -24.78
N THR A 296 44.29 -39.51 -24.43
CA THR A 296 43.86 -40.92 -24.33
C THR A 296 43.87 -41.57 -25.71
N GLU A 297 43.33 -40.89 -26.72
CA GLU A 297 43.33 -41.38 -28.10
C GLU A 297 44.75 -41.49 -28.67
N GLU A 298 45.61 -40.49 -28.42
CA GLU A 298 47.02 -40.56 -28.80
C GLU A 298 47.74 -41.75 -28.17
N LEU A 299 47.50 -42.00 -26.88
CA LEU A 299 48.07 -43.14 -26.18
C LEU A 299 47.64 -44.47 -26.82
N TYR A 300 46.36 -44.62 -27.16
CA TYR A 300 45.86 -45.82 -27.83
C TYR A 300 46.53 -46.02 -29.19
N LEU A 301 46.72 -44.97 -29.99
CA LEU A 301 47.42 -45.04 -31.26
C LEU A 301 48.88 -45.51 -31.07
N HIS A 302 49.61 -44.92 -30.13
CA HIS A 302 50.98 -45.35 -29.83
C HIS A 302 51.06 -46.79 -29.31
N VAL A 303 50.09 -47.24 -28.51
CA VAL A 303 50.02 -48.64 -28.06
C VAL A 303 49.78 -49.58 -29.24
N ILE A 304 48.90 -49.24 -30.16
CA ILE A 304 48.65 -50.03 -31.39
C ILE A 304 49.91 -50.07 -32.27
N GLU A 305 50.61 -48.95 -32.44
CA GLU A 305 51.90 -48.91 -33.15
C GLU A 305 52.96 -49.79 -32.48
N GLN A 306 53.03 -49.74 -31.15
CA GLN A 306 53.97 -50.54 -30.36
C GLN A 306 53.68 -52.04 -30.48
N ASP A 307 52.41 -52.44 -30.43
CA ASP A 307 51.98 -53.83 -30.60
C ASP A 307 52.37 -54.38 -31.98
N LYS A 308 52.13 -53.61 -33.04
CA LYS A 308 52.58 -53.95 -34.40
C LYS A 308 54.10 -54.13 -34.50
N GLN A 309 54.87 -53.27 -33.82
CA GLN A 309 56.33 -53.40 -33.80
C GLN A 309 56.78 -54.64 -33.02
N LEU A 310 56.09 -55.00 -31.93
CA LEU A 310 56.38 -56.21 -31.17
C LEU A 310 56.08 -57.46 -31.99
N ASP A 311 54.97 -57.51 -32.71
CA ASP A 311 54.63 -58.61 -33.60
C ASP A 311 55.67 -58.77 -34.72
N ALA A 312 56.07 -57.66 -35.35
CA ALA A 312 57.12 -57.69 -36.37
C ALA A 312 58.44 -58.23 -35.82
N LYS A 313 58.87 -57.77 -34.63
CA LYS A 313 60.07 -58.26 -33.95
C LYS A 313 59.96 -59.73 -33.55
N ASN A 314 58.79 -60.17 -33.09
CA ASN A 314 58.55 -61.57 -32.72
C ASN A 314 58.65 -62.49 -33.93
N ASN A 315 58.10 -62.07 -35.08
CA ASN A 315 58.21 -62.80 -36.33
C ASN A 315 59.67 -62.90 -36.80
N GLU A 316 60.42 -61.79 -36.75
CA GLU A 316 61.86 -61.79 -37.06
C GLU A 316 62.65 -62.73 -36.12
N ILE A 317 62.36 -62.70 -34.82
CA ILE A 317 62.98 -63.61 -33.84
C ILE A 317 62.66 -65.07 -34.16
N GLN A 318 61.43 -65.39 -34.57
CA GLN A 318 61.06 -66.76 -34.96
C GLN A 318 61.82 -67.21 -36.21
N GLU A 319 61.96 -66.35 -37.21
CA GLU A 319 62.72 -66.64 -38.43
C GLU A 319 64.21 -66.86 -38.12
N LEU A 320 64.82 -65.99 -37.31
CA LEU A 320 66.21 -66.12 -36.86
C LEU A 320 66.43 -67.42 -36.08
N LYS A 321 65.49 -67.81 -35.20
CA LYS A 321 65.56 -69.09 -34.48
C LYS A 321 65.49 -70.29 -35.42
N ALA A 322 64.61 -70.25 -36.43
CA ALA A 322 64.50 -71.31 -37.43
C ALA A 322 65.81 -71.44 -38.24
N ASN A 323 66.37 -70.32 -38.70
CA ASN A 323 67.63 -70.28 -39.43
C ASN A 323 68.80 -70.81 -38.57
N SER A 324 68.86 -70.43 -37.30
CA SER A 324 69.87 -70.94 -36.36
C SER A 324 69.75 -72.45 -36.15
N LYS A 325 68.53 -72.99 -36.07
CA LYS A 325 68.32 -74.45 -35.97
C LYS A 325 68.85 -75.18 -37.20
N VAL A 326 68.50 -74.70 -38.39
CA VAL A 326 68.99 -75.29 -39.66
C VAL A 326 70.51 -75.23 -39.74
N MET A 327 71.13 -74.13 -39.30
CA MET A 327 72.58 -74.01 -39.27
C MET A 327 73.23 -75.04 -38.33
N ASN A 328 72.69 -75.21 -37.13
CA ASN A 328 73.18 -76.22 -36.17
C ASN A 328 73.06 -77.64 -36.73
N GLU A 329 71.93 -77.98 -37.37
CA GLU A 329 71.76 -79.29 -38.01
C GLU A 329 72.78 -79.54 -39.13
N ARG A 330 73.16 -78.48 -39.88
CA ARG A 330 74.21 -78.57 -40.90
C ARG A 330 75.59 -78.77 -40.27
N LEU A 331 75.88 -78.10 -39.15
CA LEU A 331 77.14 -78.26 -38.42
C LEU A 331 77.27 -79.69 -37.88
N GLU A 332 76.25 -80.25 -37.24
CA GLU A 332 76.26 -81.63 -36.76
C GLU A 332 76.52 -82.65 -37.88
N LYS A 333 75.91 -82.44 -39.06
CA LYS A 333 76.15 -83.30 -40.23
C LYS A 333 77.60 -83.20 -40.71
N LEU A 334 78.18 -82.00 -40.75
CA LEU A 334 79.57 -81.80 -41.14
C LEU A 334 80.54 -82.44 -40.13
N GLU A 335 80.27 -82.31 -38.84
CA GLU A 335 81.08 -82.93 -37.78
C GLU A 335 81.10 -84.46 -37.91
N LYS A 336 79.93 -85.08 -38.17
CA LYS A 336 79.84 -86.53 -38.43
C LYS A 336 80.68 -86.94 -39.64
N LEU A 337 80.59 -86.21 -40.76
CA LEU A 337 81.37 -86.50 -41.96
C LEU A 337 82.88 -86.38 -41.73
N ILE A 338 83.32 -85.43 -40.92
CA ILE A 338 84.74 -85.27 -40.56
C ILE A 338 85.23 -86.45 -39.71
N LEU A 339 84.43 -86.89 -38.73
CA LEU A 339 84.75 -88.03 -37.88
C LEU A 339 84.85 -89.34 -38.69
N GLU A 340 83.93 -89.57 -39.62
CA GLU A 340 83.98 -90.73 -40.52
C GLU A 340 85.23 -90.72 -41.39
N LYS A 341 85.63 -89.56 -41.92
CA LYS A 341 86.80 -89.43 -42.79
C LYS A 341 88.13 -89.60 -42.06
N ASN A 342 88.20 -89.25 -40.78
CA ASN A 342 89.41 -89.40 -39.95
C ASN A 342 89.61 -90.81 -39.38
N ASN A 343 88.63 -91.71 -39.50
CA ASN A 343 88.69 -93.10 -39.04
C ASN A 343 89.12 -94.11 -40.13
N TYR A 344 89.56 -93.62 -41.30
CA TYR A 344 90.16 -94.38 -42.40
C TYR A 344 91.61 -93.94 -42.64
#